data_AF-A0A844MWC8-F1
#
_entry.id   AF-A0A844MWC8-F1
#
_cell.length_a   1.000
_cell.length_b   1.000
_cell.length_c   1.000
_cell.angle_alpha   90.00
_cell.angle_beta   90.00
_cell.angle_gamma   90.00
#
_symmetry.space_group_name_H-M   'P 1'
#
loop_
_entity.id
_entity.type
_entity.pdbx_description
1 polymer ?
#
loop_
_entity_poly.entity_id
_entity_poly.type
_entity_poly.pdbx_seq_one_letter_code
_entity_poly.pdbx_strand_id
1 'polypeptide(L)'
;MLFARIFIDLQLQLCLIAVPLFYIVSLYLFFQKPELPYFKKRLIRLVKLYLFWSVFQNIFYIIATKQLPAWSWDIITGLQPSLPLVGDSVFYFLFNLMVLLIFAFLYQMQSKKFKLIVSYILVGFSLFYFEALYFFNSNLPYHWLINFLIYIPIAFYLVNNPEKILKFKGCYLITYILFSLHDIYLRIYNQIPSIYGRVSIVFGALTIFCYVYSPQNNQKSLLVEKLAKYSLGLFAIHKYWQYLFVLLLQKYKIAMTIGVFGIPLNIVFLVESVFVVFLTILSIYLLKSTPFKRFVT
;
A
#
# COMPACT_ATOMS: atom_id res chain seq x y z
N MET A 1 -1.52 27.91 12.96
CA MET A 1 -2.51 26.92 12.48
C MET A 1 -2.15 26.36 11.10
N LEU A 2 -1.81 27.20 10.11
CA LEU A 2 -1.45 26.76 8.75
C LEU A 2 -0.23 25.81 8.68
N PHE A 3 0.89 26.15 9.33
CA PHE A 3 2.10 25.31 9.35
C PHE A 3 1.86 23.91 9.94
N ALA A 4 1.06 23.82 11.02
CA ALA A 4 0.70 22.55 11.62
C ALA A 4 -0.14 21.68 10.66
N ARG A 5 -1.08 22.30 9.92
CA ARG A 5 -1.88 21.61 8.89
C ARG A 5 -1.00 21.08 7.76
N ILE A 6 -0.08 21.91 7.25
CA ILE A 6 0.89 21.52 6.22
C ILE A 6 1.75 20.33 6.71
N PHE A 7 2.22 20.38 7.95
CA PHE A 7 3.03 19.30 8.52
C PHE A 7 2.26 17.97 8.61
N ILE A 8 1.01 18.00 9.10
CA ILE A 8 0.14 16.81 9.16
C ILE A 8 -0.12 16.26 7.76
N ASP A 9 -0.42 17.14 6.79
CA ASP A 9 -0.66 16.73 5.42
C ASP A 9 0.57 16.10 4.77
N LEU A 10 1.77 16.64 5.01
CA LEU A 10 3.03 16.05 4.54
C LEU A 10 3.30 14.69 5.16
N GLN A 11 2.99 14.51 6.45
CA GLN A 11 3.09 13.21 7.11
C GLN A 11 2.13 12.19 6.46
N LEU A 12 0.90 12.61 6.18
CA LEU A 12 -0.08 11.77 5.47
C LEU A 12 0.43 11.38 4.07
N GLN A 13 1.01 12.33 3.32
CA GLN A 13 1.62 12.05 2.02
C GLN A 13 2.70 10.96 2.12
N LEU A 14 3.59 11.06 3.11
CA LEU A 14 4.64 10.07 3.34
C LEU A 14 4.07 8.67 3.65
N CYS A 15 3.03 8.59 4.49
CA CYS A 15 2.37 7.32 4.80
C CYS A 15 1.75 6.67 3.56
N LEU A 16 1.19 7.47 2.64
CA LEU A 16 0.51 6.98 1.44
C LEU A 16 1.47 6.43 0.38
N ILE A 17 2.77 6.71 0.48
CA ILE A 17 3.80 6.16 -0.42
C ILE A 17 4.03 4.65 -0.18
N ALA A 18 3.74 4.15 1.02
CA ALA A 18 4.09 2.77 1.42
C ALA A 18 3.52 1.70 0.45
N VAL A 19 2.29 1.89 -0.02
CA VAL A 19 1.59 0.97 -0.92
C VAL A 19 2.18 1.00 -2.34
N PRO A 20 2.28 2.16 -3.03
CA PRO A 20 3.04 2.31 -4.26
C PRO A 20 4.44 1.69 -4.20
N LEU A 21 5.17 1.94 -3.11
CA LEU A 21 6.51 1.40 -2.92
C LEU A 21 6.47 -0.13 -2.83
N PHE A 22 5.49 -0.71 -2.12
CA PHE A 22 5.26 -2.14 -2.08
C PHE A 22 5.06 -2.73 -3.49
N TYR A 23 4.30 -2.07 -4.37
CA TYR A 23 4.12 -2.51 -5.75
C TYR A 23 5.40 -2.37 -6.58
N ILE A 24 6.11 -1.23 -6.50
CA ILE A 24 7.38 -1.03 -7.21
C ILE A 24 8.38 -2.11 -6.82
N VAL A 25 8.61 -2.31 -5.51
CA VAL A 25 9.55 -3.32 -5.01
C VAL A 25 9.12 -4.73 -5.44
N SER A 26 7.84 -5.04 -5.30
CA SER A 26 7.30 -6.33 -5.70
C SER A 26 7.54 -6.61 -7.19
N LEU A 27 7.20 -5.67 -8.06
CA LEU A 27 7.37 -5.81 -9.51
C LEU A 27 8.85 -5.79 -9.91
N TYR A 28 9.67 -4.99 -9.24
CA TYR A 28 11.12 -4.96 -9.44
C TYR A 28 11.73 -6.33 -9.18
N LEU A 29 11.42 -6.95 -8.03
CA LEU A 29 11.87 -8.31 -7.71
C LEU A 29 11.35 -9.36 -8.71
N PHE A 30 10.19 -9.13 -9.33
CA PHE A 30 9.67 -10.00 -10.37
C PHE A 30 10.51 -9.89 -11.65
N PHE A 31 10.74 -8.67 -12.14
CA PHE A 31 11.48 -8.44 -13.37
C PHE A 31 12.95 -8.86 -13.28
N GLN A 32 13.53 -8.94 -12.08
CA GLN A 32 14.85 -9.55 -11.85
C GLN A 32 14.90 -11.06 -12.13
N LYS A 33 13.76 -11.77 -12.02
CA LYS A 33 13.65 -13.22 -12.22
C LYS A 33 12.46 -13.55 -13.11
N PRO A 34 12.52 -13.23 -14.41
CA PRO A 34 11.35 -13.23 -15.28
C PRO A 34 10.90 -14.60 -15.80
N GLU A 35 11.49 -15.67 -15.30
CA GLU A 35 11.27 -17.01 -15.81
C GLU A 35 9.85 -17.50 -15.48
N LEU A 36 9.24 -18.23 -16.42
CA LEU A 36 7.90 -18.81 -16.26
C LEU A 36 7.76 -19.66 -14.98
N PRO A 37 8.75 -20.50 -14.58
CA PRO A 37 8.68 -21.23 -13.31
C PRO A 37 8.60 -20.31 -12.09
N TYR A 38 9.35 -19.20 -12.10
CA TYR A 38 9.32 -18.22 -11.01
C TYR A 38 7.96 -17.49 -10.96
N PHE A 39 7.44 -17.05 -12.11
CA PHE A 39 6.09 -16.47 -12.22
C PHE A 39 5.03 -17.39 -11.60
N LYS A 40 4.98 -18.66 -12.03
CA LYS A 40 4.01 -19.65 -11.52
C LYS A 40 4.16 -19.84 -10.02
N LYS A 41 5.39 -20.04 -9.53
CA LYS A 41 5.67 -20.22 -8.09
C LYS A 41 5.21 -19.02 -7.28
N ARG A 42 5.49 -17.81 -7.76
CA ARG A 42 5.11 -16.56 -7.09
C ARG A 42 3.60 -16.34 -7.09
N LEU A 43 2.93 -16.54 -8.22
CA LEU A 43 1.48 -16.40 -8.32
C LEU A 43 0.76 -17.40 -7.40
N ILE A 44 1.17 -18.67 -7.40
CA ILE A 44 0.61 -19.68 -6.49
C ILE A 44 0.80 -19.28 -5.03
N ARG A 45 1.95 -18.73 -4.65
CA ARG A 45 2.18 -18.23 -3.29
C ARG A 45 1.23 -17.08 -2.96
N LEU A 46 1.07 -16.12 -3.85
CA LEU A 46 0.14 -14.99 -3.66
C LEU A 46 -1.31 -15.46 -3.53
N VAL A 47 -1.76 -16.38 -4.37
CA VAL A 47 -3.09 -16.98 -4.29
C VAL A 47 -3.30 -17.67 -2.94
N LYS A 48 -2.34 -18.46 -2.47
CA LYS A 48 -2.44 -19.12 -1.15
C LYS A 48 -2.52 -18.13 0.00
N LEU A 49 -1.72 -17.06 -0.05
CA LEU A 49 -1.74 -15.98 0.96
C LEU A 49 -3.09 -15.26 0.93
N TYR A 50 -3.55 -14.89 -0.26
CA TYR A 50 -4.81 -14.21 -0.48
C TYR A 50 -5.99 -15.04 0.06
N LEU A 51 -6.12 -16.29 -0.37
CA LEU A 51 -7.21 -17.16 0.09
C LEU A 51 -7.19 -17.37 1.60
N PHE A 52 -6.02 -17.60 2.20
CA PHE A 52 -5.90 -17.75 3.64
C PHE A 52 -6.42 -16.52 4.39
N TRP A 53 -5.96 -15.34 3.99
CA TRP A 53 -6.33 -14.09 4.65
C TRP A 53 -7.76 -13.66 4.36
N SER A 54 -8.27 -13.90 3.15
CA SER A 54 -9.68 -13.66 2.82
C SER A 54 -10.60 -14.55 3.65
N VAL A 55 -10.27 -15.84 3.83
CA VAL A 55 -11.05 -16.72 4.72
C VAL A 55 -11.01 -16.20 6.16
N PHE A 56 -9.82 -15.83 6.65
CA PHE A 56 -9.68 -15.27 8.00
C PHE A 56 -10.51 -13.98 8.19
N GLN A 57 -10.46 -13.05 7.22
CA GLN A 57 -11.23 -11.81 7.23
C GLN A 57 -12.74 -12.07 7.30
N ASN A 58 -13.25 -13.04 6.53
CA ASN A 58 -14.66 -13.42 6.54
C ASN A 58 -15.06 -14.04 7.88
N ILE A 59 -14.26 -14.96 8.43
CA ILE A 59 -14.50 -15.54 9.76
C ILE A 59 -14.55 -14.44 10.82
N PHE A 60 -13.55 -13.55 10.82
CA PHE A 60 -13.46 -12.47 11.79
C PHE A 60 -14.65 -11.51 11.68
N TYR A 61 -15.05 -11.15 10.46
CA TYR A 61 -16.25 -10.34 10.21
C TYR A 61 -17.50 -10.99 10.80
N ILE A 62 -17.75 -12.27 10.52
CA ILE A 62 -18.92 -12.99 11.05
C ILE A 62 -18.91 -13.02 12.58
N ILE A 63 -17.75 -13.23 13.20
CA ILE A 63 -17.62 -13.21 14.67
C ILE A 63 -17.96 -11.83 15.23
N ALA A 64 -17.48 -10.78 14.57
CA ALA A 64 -17.59 -9.38 14.99
C ALA A 64 -19.00 -8.79 14.79
N THR A 65 -19.63 -9.06 13.65
CA THR A 65 -20.93 -8.47 13.28
C THR A 65 -22.12 -9.39 13.50
N LYS A 66 -21.87 -10.71 13.70
CA LYS A 66 -22.91 -11.76 13.69
C LYS A 66 -23.69 -11.83 12.38
N GLN A 67 -23.13 -11.31 11.29
CA GLN A 67 -23.76 -11.29 9.97
C GLN A 67 -22.90 -12.03 8.95
N LEU A 68 -23.55 -12.65 7.97
CA LEU A 68 -22.87 -13.17 6.79
C LEU A 68 -22.59 -12.00 5.83
N PRO A 69 -21.39 -11.94 5.24
CA PRO A 69 -21.06 -10.88 4.30
C PRO A 69 -21.86 -11.06 3.01
N ALA A 70 -22.50 -9.98 2.55
CA ALA A 70 -23.31 -9.99 1.35
C ALA A 70 -22.44 -10.23 0.11
N TRP A 71 -22.83 -11.20 -0.73
CA TRP A 71 -22.05 -11.54 -1.92
C TRP A 71 -21.92 -10.33 -2.86
N SER A 72 -20.68 -9.99 -3.19
CA SER A 72 -20.35 -8.92 -4.14
C SER A 72 -19.01 -9.20 -4.80
N TRP A 73 -18.74 -8.48 -5.90
CA TRP A 73 -17.41 -8.49 -6.53
C TRP A 73 -16.32 -8.04 -5.56
N ASP A 74 -16.65 -7.14 -4.62
CA ASP A 74 -15.70 -6.61 -3.64
C ASP A 74 -15.24 -7.67 -2.62
N ILE A 75 -16.02 -8.71 -2.38
CA ILE A 75 -15.57 -9.88 -1.60
C ILE A 75 -14.51 -10.66 -2.38
N ILE A 76 -14.69 -10.80 -3.68
CA ILE A 76 -13.76 -11.53 -4.55
C ILE A 76 -12.44 -10.77 -4.72
N THR A 77 -12.49 -9.44 -4.78
CA THR A 77 -11.28 -8.59 -4.82
C THR A 77 -10.64 -8.41 -3.46
N GLY A 78 -11.32 -8.80 -2.37
CA GLY A 78 -10.80 -8.73 -1.01
C GLY A 78 -10.83 -7.32 -0.43
N LEU A 79 -11.67 -6.45 -1.00
CA LEU A 79 -12.02 -5.13 -0.47
C LEU A 79 -13.04 -5.28 0.67
N GLN A 80 -14.04 -6.15 0.47
CA GLN A 80 -15.05 -6.53 1.46
C GLN A 80 -14.77 -7.96 2.00
N PRO A 81 -15.31 -8.33 3.18
CA PRO A 81 -16.06 -7.45 4.08
C PRO A 81 -15.15 -6.47 4.83
N SER A 82 -15.61 -5.23 4.94
CA SER A 82 -15.00 -4.21 5.78
C SER A 82 -15.19 -4.55 7.25
N LEU A 83 -14.21 -4.24 8.08
CA LEU A 83 -14.41 -4.32 9.52
C LEU A 83 -15.12 -3.04 9.95
N PRO A 84 -16.19 -3.12 10.77
CA PRO A 84 -16.83 -1.93 11.30
C PRO A 84 -15.76 -1.04 11.96
N LEU A 85 -15.87 0.28 11.79
CA LEU A 85 -15.02 1.30 12.45
C LEU A 85 -13.55 1.35 11.97
N VAL A 86 -13.04 0.34 11.29
CA VAL A 86 -11.64 0.27 10.81
C VAL A 86 -11.55 0.20 9.28
N GLY A 87 -12.69 0.17 8.59
CA GLY A 87 -12.79 0.36 7.15
C GLY A 87 -12.55 -0.91 6.32
N ASP A 88 -12.19 -0.74 5.06
CA ASP A 88 -12.09 -1.81 4.05
C ASP A 88 -10.87 -2.71 4.23
N SER A 89 -10.99 -3.98 3.83
CA SER A 89 -9.92 -4.97 3.96
C SER A 89 -8.66 -4.53 3.22
N VAL A 90 -7.48 -4.89 3.74
CA VAL A 90 -6.20 -4.61 3.08
C VAL A 90 -5.82 -5.67 2.03
N PHE A 91 -6.62 -6.73 1.89
CA PHE A 91 -6.27 -7.85 1.00
C PHE A 91 -6.49 -7.54 -0.48
N TYR A 92 -7.20 -6.47 -0.84
CA TYR A 92 -7.24 -5.99 -2.23
C TYR A 92 -5.85 -5.62 -2.77
N PHE A 93 -4.89 -5.25 -1.92
CA PHE A 93 -3.51 -5.03 -2.36
C PHE A 93 -2.85 -6.32 -2.87
N LEU A 94 -3.17 -7.47 -2.26
CA LEU A 94 -2.70 -8.77 -2.73
C LEU A 94 -3.40 -9.15 -4.04
N PHE A 95 -4.71 -8.89 -4.14
CA PHE A 95 -5.46 -9.11 -5.38
C PHE A 95 -4.90 -8.30 -6.55
N ASN A 96 -4.75 -6.99 -6.35
CA ASN A 96 -4.14 -6.11 -7.34
C ASN A 96 -2.72 -6.55 -7.68
N LEU A 97 -1.90 -6.98 -6.71
CA LEU A 97 -0.56 -7.49 -7.01
C LEU A 97 -0.60 -8.75 -7.89
N MET A 98 -1.56 -9.66 -7.69
CA MET A 98 -1.73 -10.83 -8.57
C MET A 98 -2.03 -10.41 -10.01
N VAL A 99 -2.97 -9.47 -10.19
CA VAL A 99 -3.33 -8.97 -11.53
C VAL A 99 -2.15 -8.22 -12.18
N LEU A 100 -1.47 -7.36 -11.42
CA LEU A 100 -0.28 -6.65 -11.89
C LEU A 100 0.85 -7.61 -12.27
N LEU A 101 1.01 -8.73 -11.54
CA LEU A 101 2.01 -9.75 -11.86
C LEU A 101 1.70 -10.44 -13.20
N ILE A 102 0.42 -10.72 -13.46
CA ILE A 102 -0.04 -11.28 -14.75
C ILE A 102 0.25 -10.28 -15.87
N PHE A 103 -0.14 -9.02 -15.70
CA PHE A 103 0.13 -7.97 -16.69
C PHE A 103 1.62 -7.69 -16.89
N ALA A 104 2.42 -7.74 -15.82
CA ALA A 104 3.87 -7.61 -15.91
C ALA A 104 4.50 -8.75 -16.71
N PHE A 105 4.03 -9.99 -16.51
CA PHE A 105 4.46 -11.14 -17.30
C PHE A 105 4.09 -10.99 -18.78
N LEU A 106 2.82 -10.63 -19.06
CA LEU A 106 2.36 -10.39 -20.44
C LEU A 106 3.13 -9.25 -21.11
N TYR A 107 3.36 -8.14 -20.39
CA TYR A 107 4.16 -7.01 -20.84
C TYR A 107 5.60 -7.44 -21.15
N GLN A 108 6.18 -8.32 -20.34
CA GLN A 108 7.53 -8.82 -20.56
C GLN A 108 7.65 -9.70 -21.81
N MET A 109 6.61 -10.43 -22.20
CA MET A 109 6.63 -11.25 -23.41
C MET A 109 6.59 -10.43 -24.70
N GLN A 110 6.27 -9.13 -24.62
CA GLN A 110 6.12 -8.28 -25.81
C GLN A 110 7.45 -7.86 -26.44
N SER A 111 7.38 -7.44 -27.70
CA SER A 111 8.53 -6.89 -28.44
C SER A 111 9.06 -5.60 -27.81
N LYS A 112 10.33 -5.26 -28.03
CA LYS A 112 10.95 -4.03 -27.51
C LYS A 112 10.19 -2.76 -27.92
N LYS A 113 9.74 -2.69 -29.18
CA LYS A 113 8.95 -1.55 -29.71
C LYS A 113 7.61 -1.43 -28.97
N PHE A 114 6.89 -2.54 -28.82
CA PHE A 114 5.59 -2.53 -28.15
C PHE A 114 5.70 -2.16 -26.67
N LYS A 115 6.71 -2.68 -25.95
CA LYS A 115 7.00 -2.29 -24.56
C LYS A 115 7.18 -0.79 -24.38
N LEU A 116 7.95 -0.18 -25.28
CA LEU A 116 8.22 1.25 -25.26
C LEU A 116 6.94 2.07 -25.50
N ILE A 117 6.13 1.69 -26.50
CA ILE A 117 4.83 2.32 -26.77
C ILE A 117 3.90 2.21 -25.56
N VAL A 118 3.71 1.00 -25.03
CA VAL A 118 2.86 0.76 -23.84
C VAL A 118 3.37 1.52 -22.63
N SER A 119 4.68 1.64 -22.45
CA SER A 119 5.26 2.39 -21.34
C SER A 119 4.97 3.88 -21.43
N TYR A 120 5.15 4.49 -22.61
CA TYR A 120 4.81 5.89 -22.80
C TYR A 120 3.32 6.15 -22.62
N ILE A 121 2.47 5.24 -23.13
CA ILE A 121 1.03 5.31 -22.93
C ILE A 121 0.71 5.22 -21.44
N LEU A 122 1.12 4.16 -20.74
CA LEU A 122 0.78 3.96 -19.33
C LEU A 122 1.31 5.08 -18.43
N VAL A 123 2.57 5.49 -18.60
CA VAL A 123 3.14 6.56 -17.76
C VAL A 123 2.52 7.91 -18.11
N GLY A 124 2.52 8.28 -19.40
CA GLY A 124 2.00 9.57 -19.85
C GLY A 124 0.51 9.72 -19.56
N PHE A 125 -0.29 8.71 -19.93
CA PHE A 125 -1.72 8.69 -19.67
C PHE A 125 -2.02 8.68 -18.17
N SER A 126 -1.37 7.84 -17.34
CA SER A 126 -1.66 7.82 -15.91
C SER A 126 -1.33 9.15 -15.23
N LEU A 127 -0.17 9.75 -15.51
CA LEU A 127 0.18 11.05 -14.91
C LEU A 127 -0.77 12.15 -15.35
N PHE A 128 -1.13 12.20 -16.63
CA PHE A 128 -2.11 13.16 -17.14
C PHE A 128 -3.51 12.91 -16.55
N TYR A 129 -3.96 11.66 -16.53
CA TYR A 129 -5.27 11.26 -16.01
C TYR A 129 -5.42 11.60 -14.53
N PHE A 130 -4.37 11.36 -13.72
CA PHE A 130 -4.37 11.70 -12.30
C PHE A 130 -4.56 13.20 -12.06
N GLU A 131 -3.94 14.06 -12.87
CA GLU A 131 -4.15 15.51 -12.78
C GLU A 131 -5.49 15.95 -13.39
N ALA A 132 -5.92 15.32 -14.49
CA ALA A 132 -7.20 15.61 -15.14
C ALA A 132 -8.40 15.38 -14.20
N LEU A 133 -8.33 14.37 -13.33
CA LEU A 133 -9.37 14.08 -12.33
C LEU A 133 -9.68 15.28 -11.43
N TYR A 134 -8.69 16.13 -11.13
CA TYR A 134 -8.90 17.38 -10.38
C TYR A 134 -9.77 18.37 -11.15
N PHE A 135 -9.49 18.56 -12.44
CA PHE A 135 -10.25 19.48 -13.29
C PHE A 135 -11.71 19.04 -13.45
N PHE A 136 -11.96 17.74 -13.50
CA PHE A 136 -13.31 17.18 -13.63
C PHE A 136 -13.99 16.92 -12.28
N ASN A 137 -13.39 17.31 -11.16
CA ASN A 137 -13.87 17.06 -9.79
C ASN A 137 -14.31 15.59 -9.58
N SER A 138 -13.59 14.67 -10.20
CA SER A 138 -13.91 13.24 -10.21
C SER A 138 -12.95 12.49 -9.29
N ASN A 139 -13.48 11.60 -8.44
CA ASN A 139 -12.65 10.82 -7.54
C ASN A 139 -12.38 9.43 -8.13
N LEU A 140 -11.11 9.04 -8.18
CA LEU A 140 -10.69 7.71 -8.55
C LEU A 140 -10.62 6.82 -7.30
N PRO A 141 -11.46 5.76 -7.20
CA PRO A 141 -11.43 4.88 -6.05
C PRO A 141 -10.05 4.26 -5.84
N TYR A 142 -9.58 4.29 -4.60
CA TYR A 142 -8.20 3.95 -4.25
C TYR A 142 -7.85 2.47 -4.53
N HIS A 143 -8.85 1.58 -4.54
CA HIS A 143 -8.66 0.15 -4.76
C HIS A 143 -8.59 -0.23 -6.24
N TRP A 144 -8.94 0.68 -7.16
CA TRP A 144 -8.95 0.39 -8.59
C TRP A 144 -7.54 0.14 -9.14
N LEU A 145 -7.45 -0.85 -10.03
CA LEU A 145 -6.18 -1.28 -10.62
C LEU A 145 -5.46 -0.17 -11.39
N ILE A 146 -6.19 0.78 -11.98
CA ILE A 146 -5.65 1.89 -12.77
C ILE A 146 -4.68 2.77 -11.95
N ASN A 147 -4.86 2.85 -10.62
CA ASN A 147 -3.91 3.53 -9.73
C ASN A 147 -2.50 2.91 -9.79
N PHE A 148 -2.40 1.62 -10.13
CA PHE A 148 -1.19 0.82 -9.95
C PHE A 148 -0.56 0.32 -11.26
N LEU A 149 -1.24 0.44 -12.41
CA LEU A 149 -0.71 0.01 -13.72
C LEU A 149 0.59 0.72 -14.10
N ILE A 150 0.74 1.99 -13.71
CA ILE A 150 1.94 2.80 -13.95
C ILE A 150 3.22 2.15 -13.38
N TYR A 151 3.10 1.36 -12.31
CA TYR A 151 4.25 0.75 -11.67
C TYR A 151 4.86 -0.42 -12.47
N ILE A 152 4.14 -0.98 -13.45
CA ILE A 152 4.67 -2.03 -14.34
C ILE A 152 5.84 -1.51 -15.18
N PRO A 153 5.67 -0.48 -16.05
CA PRO A 153 6.77 0.05 -16.84
C PRO A 153 7.85 0.65 -15.94
N ILE A 154 7.50 1.33 -14.85
CA ILE A 154 8.46 1.89 -13.89
C ILE A 154 9.41 0.80 -13.37
N ALA A 155 8.86 -0.30 -12.82
CA ALA A 155 9.66 -1.38 -12.28
C ALA A 155 10.48 -2.09 -13.37
N PHE A 156 9.94 -2.24 -14.57
CA PHE A 156 10.67 -2.80 -15.71
C PHE A 156 11.90 -1.96 -16.07
N TYR A 157 11.77 -0.64 -16.16
CA TYR A 157 12.91 0.24 -16.47
C TYR A 157 13.90 0.35 -15.32
N LEU A 158 13.45 0.26 -14.06
CA LEU A 158 14.35 0.17 -12.90
C LEU A 158 15.27 -1.06 -12.95
N VAL A 159 14.79 -2.20 -13.48
CA VAL A 159 15.61 -3.40 -13.65
C VAL A 159 16.51 -3.32 -14.89
N ASN A 160 15.96 -2.89 -16.03
CA ASN A 160 16.66 -2.99 -17.31
C ASN A 160 17.53 -1.76 -17.64
N ASN A 161 17.28 -0.62 -17.01
CA ASN A 161 18.03 0.62 -17.24
C ASN A 161 18.25 1.38 -15.91
N PRO A 162 18.82 0.73 -14.87
CA PRO A 162 18.93 1.32 -13.54
C PRO A 162 19.67 2.66 -13.54
N GLU A 163 20.79 2.77 -14.27
CA GLU A 163 21.59 3.99 -14.34
C GLU A 163 20.80 5.19 -14.87
N LYS A 164 19.94 4.97 -15.87
CA LYS A 164 19.12 6.03 -16.46
C LYS A 164 18.10 6.55 -15.47
N ILE A 165 17.49 5.68 -14.67
CA ILE A 165 16.45 6.06 -13.70
C ILE A 165 17.09 6.66 -12.43
N LEU A 166 18.10 6.01 -11.87
CA LEU A 166 18.74 6.42 -10.61
C LEU A 166 19.44 7.77 -10.72
N LYS A 167 19.94 8.14 -11.90
CA LYS A 167 20.54 9.47 -12.15
C LYS A 167 19.57 10.62 -11.83
N PHE A 168 18.27 10.42 -12.02
CA PHE A 168 17.25 11.45 -11.81
C PHE A 168 16.62 11.44 -10.42
N LYS A 169 17.21 10.74 -9.43
CA LYS A 169 16.67 10.68 -8.05
C LYS A 169 16.38 12.05 -7.43
N GLY A 170 17.21 13.06 -7.70
CA GLY A 170 17.00 14.43 -7.25
C GLY A 170 15.80 15.09 -7.94
N CYS A 171 15.61 14.87 -9.24
CA CYS A 171 14.43 15.34 -9.96
C CYS A 171 13.16 14.71 -9.41
N TYR A 172 13.15 13.41 -9.11
CA TYR A 172 11.99 12.75 -8.50
C TYR A 172 11.63 13.34 -7.14
N LEU A 173 12.63 13.67 -6.31
CA LEU A 173 12.42 14.33 -5.03
C LEU A 173 11.81 15.73 -5.21
N ILE A 174 12.34 16.53 -6.14
CA ILE A 174 11.81 17.86 -6.45
C ILE A 174 10.36 17.75 -6.92
N THR A 175 10.08 16.85 -7.87
CA THR A 175 8.72 16.61 -8.37
C THR A 175 7.79 16.14 -7.26
N TYR A 176 8.23 15.23 -6.39
CA TYR A 176 7.47 14.79 -5.22
C TYR A 176 7.09 15.98 -4.31
N ILE A 177 8.05 16.85 -3.98
CA ILE A 177 7.80 18.02 -3.13
C ILE A 177 6.81 18.98 -3.80
N LEU A 178 7.05 19.33 -5.07
CA LEU A 178 6.20 20.27 -5.82
C LEU A 178 4.75 19.76 -5.93
N PHE A 179 4.56 18.50 -6.32
CA PHE A 179 3.21 17.92 -6.42
C PHE A 179 2.58 17.65 -5.05
N SER A 180 3.38 17.42 -3.99
CA SER A 180 2.84 17.34 -2.63
C SER A 180 2.30 18.68 -2.15
N LEU A 181 2.99 19.78 -2.45
CA LEU A 181 2.51 21.13 -2.18
C LEU A 181 1.28 21.46 -3.03
N HIS A 182 1.26 21.05 -4.30
CA HIS A 182 0.09 21.16 -5.17
C HIS A 182 -1.12 20.42 -4.58
N ASP A 183 -0.97 19.16 -4.18
CA ASP A 183 -2.04 18.39 -3.52
C ASP A 183 -2.56 19.08 -2.24
N ILE A 184 -1.66 19.65 -1.43
CA ILE A 184 -2.02 20.38 -0.21
C ILE A 184 -2.83 21.63 -0.57
N TYR A 185 -2.37 22.38 -1.58
CA TYR A 185 -3.07 23.53 -2.09
C TYR A 185 -4.48 23.15 -2.56
N LEU A 186 -4.63 22.12 -3.40
CA LEU A 186 -5.93 21.66 -3.88
C LEU A 186 -6.88 21.22 -2.75
N ARG A 187 -6.35 20.53 -1.72
CA ARG A 187 -7.13 20.17 -0.53
C ARG A 187 -7.65 21.37 0.25
N ILE A 188 -6.92 22.50 0.27
CA ILE A 188 -7.39 23.73 0.92
C ILE A 188 -8.64 24.28 0.20
N TYR A 189 -8.74 24.09 -1.11
CA TYR A 189 -9.89 24.49 -1.93
C TYR A 189 -10.95 23.39 -2.08
N ASN A 190 -11.00 22.43 -1.14
CA ASN A 190 -11.98 21.33 -1.11
C ASN A 190 -11.96 20.41 -2.34
N GLN A 191 -10.89 20.40 -3.14
CA GLN A 191 -10.69 19.35 -4.13
C GLN A 191 -10.09 18.13 -3.43
N ILE A 192 -10.83 17.02 -3.42
CA ILE A 192 -10.43 15.80 -2.72
C ILE A 192 -9.58 14.97 -3.68
N PRO A 193 -8.27 14.85 -3.42
CA PRO A 193 -7.38 14.13 -4.32
C PRO A 193 -7.58 12.62 -4.17
N SER A 194 -7.39 11.86 -5.26
CA SER A 194 -7.36 10.39 -5.22
C SER A 194 -6.29 9.93 -4.22
N ILE A 195 -6.48 8.82 -3.49
CA ILE A 195 -5.50 8.40 -2.48
C ILE A 195 -4.17 7.99 -3.13
N TYR A 196 -4.22 7.16 -4.17
CA TYR A 196 -3.03 6.62 -4.84
C TYR A 196 -2.83 7.13 -6.26
N GLY A 197 -3.90 7.59 -6.93
CA GLY A 197 -3.86 8.11 -8.29
C GLY A 197 -3.38 9.55 -8.32
N ARG A 198 -2.14 9.78 -7.88
CA ARG A 198 -1.53 11.11 -7.77
C ARG A 198 -0.10 11.11 -8.23
N VAL A 199 0.29 12.19 -8.90
CA VAL A 199 1.65 12.40 -9.36
C VAL A 199 2.64 12.45 -8.19
N SER A 200 2.28 13.16 -7.11
CA SER A 200 3.05 13.21 -5.86
C SER A 200 3.38 11.80 -5.35
N ILE A 201 2.39 10.91 -5.31
CA ILE A 201 2.54 9.55 -4.78
C ILE A 201 3.42 8.68 -5.67
N VAL A 202 3.30 8.79 -6.99
CA VAL A 202 4.18 8.07 -7.94
C VAL A 202 5.64 8.50 -7.76
N PHE A 203 5.91 9.81 -7.74
CA PHE A 203 7.27 10.32 -7.60
C PHE A 203 7.83 10.16 -6.19
N GLY A 204 7.00 10.19 -5.16
CA GLY A 204 7.39 9.88 -3.79
C GLY A 204 7.88 8.44 -3.65
N ALA A 205 7.15 7.48 -4.24
CA ALA A 205 7.54 6.08 -4.26
C ALA A 205 8.85 5.84 -5.03
N LEU A 206 8.99 6.46 -6.20
CA LEU A 206 10.23 6.43 -6.99
C LEU A 206 11.40 7.03 -6.24
N THR A 207 11.19 8.16 -5.54
CA THR A 207 12.22 8.82 -4.74
C THR A 207 12.71 7.90 -3.64
N ILE A 208 11.81 7.37 -2.80
CA ILE A 208 12.20 6.46 -1.73
C ILE A 208 12.93 5.24 -2.30
N PHE A 209 12.40 4.63 -3.37
CA PHE A 209 13.06 3.51 -4.02
C PHE A 209 14.49 3.87 -4.45
N CYS A 210 14.69 4.99 -5.17
CA CYS A 210 15.99 5.36 -5.71
C CYS A 210 17.02 5.77 -4.65
N TYR A 211 16.58 6.37 -3.53
CA TYR A 211 17.47 6.74 -2.43
C TYR A 211 17.84 5.56 -1.53
N VAL A 212 16.91 4.61 -1.35
CA VAL A 212 17.17 3.38 -0.59
C VAL A 212 17.93 2.34 -1.43
N TYR A 213 17.71 2.33 -2.74
CA TYR A 213 18.42 1.45 -3.66
C TYR A 213 19.89 1.85 -3.73
N SER A 214 20.73 1.12 -3.01
CA SER A 214 22.17 1.19 -3.13
C SER A 214 22.70 -0.11 -3.73
N PRO A 215 23.29 -0.09 -4.94
CA PRO A 215 23.99 -1.24 -5.49
C PRO A 215 25.19 -1.69 -4.65
N GLN A 216 25.71 -0.79 -3.80
CA GLN A 216 27.00 -0.94 -3.11
C GLN A 216 26.86 -1.13 -1.60
N ASN A 217 25.69 -0.86 -1.01
CA ASN A 217 25.48 -0.97 0.43
C ASN A 217 24.81 -2.29 0.81
N ASN A 218 25.62 -3.35 0.92
CA ASN A 218 25.19 -4.68 1.38
C ASN A 218 25.02 -4.77 2.91
N GLN A 219 25.20 -3.69 3.66
CA GLN A 219 24.93 -3.66 5.10
C GLN A 219 23.42 -3.64 5.34
N LYS A 220 22.81 -4.82 5.27
CA LYS A 220 21.43 -5.04 5.68
C LYS A 220 21.36 -4.86 7.19
N SER A 221 20.68 -3.81 7.65
CA SER A 221 20.30 -3.72 9.05
C SER A 221 19.42 -4.93 9.39
N LEU A 222 19.82 -5.68 10.42
CA LEU A 222 19.07 -6.84 10.95
C LEU A 222 17.60 -6.48 11.25
N LEU A 223 17.35 -5.24 11.67
CA LEU A 223 16.01 -4.75 11.96
C LEU A 223 15.19 -4.59 10.67
N VAL A 224 15.77 -4.00 9.64
CA VAL A 224 15.11 -3.84 8.32
C VAL A 224 14.81 -5.20 7.69
N GLU A 225 15.74 -6.15 7.78
CA GLU A 225 15.52 -7.50 7.28
C GLU A 225 14.41 -8.22 8.03
N LYS A 226 14.37 -8.11 9.37
CA LYS A 226 13.29 -8.66 10.19
C LYS A 226 11.94 -8.02 9.82
N LEU A 227 11.86 -6.70 9.73
CA LEU A 227 10.61 -6.01 9.36
C LEU A 227 10.14 -6.40 7.95
N ALA A 228 11.06 -6.46 6.98
CA ALA A 228 10.73 -6.86 5.61
C ALA A 228 10.18 -8.30 5.57
N LYS A 229 10.81 -9.21 6.32
CA LYS A 229 10.38 -10.61 6.41
C LYS A 229 8.97 -10.77 6.94
N TYR A 230 8.54 -9.94 7.88
CA TYR A 230 7.19 -10.04 8.48
C TYR A 230 6.21 -8.96 8.01
N SER A 231 6.58 -8.18 6.99
CA SER A 231 5.78 -7.04 6.49
C SER A 231 4.35 -7.43 6.15
N LEU A 232 4.13 -8.58 5.52
CA LEU A 232 2.80 -9.09 5.23
C LEU A 232 2.00 -9.42 6.50
N GLY A 233 2.63 -10.09 7.48
CA GLY A 233 1.99 -10.39 8.76
C GLY A 233 1.63 -9.11 9.52
N LEU A 234 2.54 -8.12 9.53
CA LEU A 234 2.30 -6.81 10.14
C LEU A 234 1.08 -6.15 9.48
N PHE A 235 1.05 -6.14 8.16
CA PHE A 235 0.00 -5.52 7.39
C PHE A 235 -1.34 -6.27 7.46
N ALA A 236 -1.34 -7.59 7.57
CA ALA A 236 -2.57 -8.35 7.73
C ALA A 236 -3.16 -8.23 9.13
N ILE A 237 -2.32 -8.29 10.17
CA ILE A 237 -2.77 -8.49 11.55
C ILE A 237 -3.14 -7.18 12.26
N HIS A 238 -2.45 -6.07 11.95
CA HIS A 238 -2.63 -4.80 12.67
C HIS A 238 -4.09 -4.34 12.71
N LYS A 239 -4.82 -4.56 11.62
CA LYS A 239 -6.21 -4.11 11.50
C LYS A 239 -7.16 -4.82 12.46
N TYR A 240 -6.91 -6.10 12.78
CA TYR A 240 -7.72 -6.83 13.76
C TYR A 240 -7.46 -6.34 15.18
N TRP A 241 -6.20 -6.06 15.53
CA TRP A 241 -5.89 -5.46 16.84
C TRP A 241 -6.43 -4.05 16.96
N GLN A 242 -6.39 -3.28 15.87
CA GLN A 242 -7.00 -1.96 15.81
C GLN A 242 -8.50 -2.05 16.08
N TYR A 243 -9.20 -2.98 15.42
CA TYR A 243 -10.62 -3.21 15.65
C TYR A 243 -10.93 -3.61 17.10
N LEU A 244 -10.18 -4.56 17.66
CA LEU A 244 -10.36 -5.00 19.04
C LEU A 244 -10.11 -3.86 20.04
N PHE A 245 -9.14 -2.99 19.77
CA PHE A 245 -8.88 -1.82 20.60
C PHE A 245 -10.04 -0.81 20.53
N VAL A 246 -10.54 -0.53 19.33
CA VAL A 246 -11.70 0.37 19.16
C VAL A 246 -12.94 -0.20 19.87
N LEU A 247 -13.19 -1.50 19.79
CA LEU A 247 -14.27 -2.15 20.55
C LEU A 247 -14.09 -2.02 22.07
N LEU A 248 -12.83 -2.13 22.54
CA LEU A 248 -12.51 -1.93 23.96
C LEU A 248 -12.87 -0.50 24.39
N LEU A 249 -12.46 0.51 23.62
CA LEU A 249 -12.81 1.92 23.90
C LEU A 249 -14.33 2.13 23.96
N GLN A 250 -15.06 1.56 23.00
CA GLN A 250 -16.53 1.66 22.96
C GLN A 250 -17.19 0.98 24.16
N LYS A 251 -16.72 -0.21 24.54
CA LYS A 251 -17.24 -0.95 25.70
C LYS A 251 -17.10 -0.16 27.00
N TYR A 252 -15.99 0.56 27.16
CA TYR A 252 -15.75 1.42 28.32
C TYR A 252 -16.33 2.84 28.15
N LYS A 253 -17.14 3.08 27.10
CA LYS A 253 -17.76 4.38 26.77
C LYS A 253 -16.75 5.52 26.76
N ILE A 254 -15.52 5.22 26.33
CA ILE A 254 -14.48 6.22 26.19
C ILE A 254 -14.85 7.09 24.99
N ALA A 255 -15.26 8.34 25.25
CA ALA A 255 -15.66 9.26 24.20
C ALA A 255 -14.48 9.52 23.25
N MET A 256 -14.62 9.12 21.99
CA MET A 256 -13.68 9.45 20.92
C MET A 256 -13.79 10.93 20.47
N THR A 257 -14.75 11.68 21.03
CA THR A 257 -15.02 13.08 20.71
C THR A 257 -14.46 14.05 21.74
N ILE A 258 -14.19 13.58 22.97
CA ILE A 258 -13.64 14.40 24.06
C ILE A 258 -12.67 13.51 24.81
N GLY A 259 -11.43 13.95 24.89
CA GLY A 259 -10.37 13.27 25.58
C GLY A 259 -10.78 12.54 26.86
N VAL A 260 -10.34 11.29 27.01
CA VAL A 260 -10.61 10.46 28.20
C VAL A 260 -10.15 11.25 29.43
N PHE A 261 -11.02 11.63 30.36
CA PHE A 261 -10.61 12.44 31.53
C PHE A 261 -9.84 13.74 31.18
N GLY A 262 -10.08 14.34 30.00
CA GLY A 262 -9.32 15.51 29.52
C GLY A 262 -8.03 15.17 28.74
N ILE A 263 -7.76 13.90 28.45
CA ILE A 263 -6.59 13.43 27.69
C ILE A 263 -6.75 13.73 26.19
N PRO A 264 -5.92 14.58 25.56
CA PRO A 264 -6.04 14.90 24.14
C PRO A 264 -6.18 13.67 23.22
N LEU A 265 -6.98 13.77 22.17
CA LEU A 265 -7.22 12.72 21.16
C LEU A 265 -5.91 12.10 20.62
N ASN A 266 -4.87 12.93 20.50
CA ASN A 266 -3.53 12.55 20.06
C ASN A 266 -2.89 11.48 20.98
N ILE A 267 -3.19 11.51 22.28
CA ILE A 267 -2.68 10.51 23.25
C ILE A 267 -3.45 9.20 23.10
N VAL A 268 -4.77 9.24 22.84
CA VAL A 268 -5.55 8.02 22.55
C VAL A 268 -5.03 7.33 21.29
N PHE A 269 -4.79 8.09 20.21
CA PHE A 269 -4.18 7.54 19.00
C PHE A 269 -2.76 7.04 19.20
N LEU A 270 -1.97 7.69 20.06
CA LEU A 270 -0.63 7.21 20.42
C LEU A 270 -0.71 5.87 21.16
N VAL A 271 -1.59 5.75 22.15
CA VAL A 271 -1.80 4.52 22.91
C VAL A 271 -2.34 3.41 22.00
N GLU A 272 -3.32 3.70 21.14
CA GLU A 272 -3.80 2.79 20.11
C GLU A 272 -2.65 2.30 19.22
N SER A 273 -1.84 3.22 18.72
CA SER A 273 -0.70 2.89 17.85
C SER A 273 0.30 1.98 18.55
N VAL A 274 0.68 2.29 19.79
CA VAL A 274 1.60 1.47 20.58
C VAL A 274 1.01 0.09 20.85
N PHE A 275 -0.25 0.02 21.24
CA PHE A 275 -0.96 -1.22 21.51
C PHE A 275 -1.08 -2.12 20.27
N VAL A 276 -1.53 -1.54 19.16
CA VAL A 276 -1.68 -2.23 17.88
C VAL A 276 -0.32 -2.74 17.40
N VAL A 277 0.72 -1.90 17.41
CA VAL A 277 2.07 -2.33 17.00
C VAL A 277 2.57 -3.47 17.89
N PHE A 278 2.47 -3.33 19.21
CA PHE A 278 2.94 -4.34 20.16
C PHE A 278 2.24 -5.69 19.94
N LEU A 279 0.90 -5.71 19.91
CA LEU A 279 0.14 -6.95 19.75
C LEU A 279 0.28 -7.57 18.35
N THR A 280 0.47 -6.73 17.32
CA THR A 280 0.78 -7.22 15.97
C THR A 280 2.13 -7.95 15.97
N ILE A 281 3.17 -7.35 16.55
CA ILE A 281 4.50 -7.96 16.65
C ILE A 281 4.43 -9.25 17.47
N LEU A 282 3.72 -9.23 18.61
CA LEU A 282 3.54 -10.42 19.46
C LEU A 282 2.81 -11.54 18.70
N SER A 283 1.73 -11.22 17.98
CA SER A 283 0.98 -12.20 17.19
C SER A 283 1.82 -12.83 16.10
N ILE A 284 2.65 -12.03 15.41
CA ILE A 284 3.58 -12.55 14.41
C ILE A 284 4.62 -13.46 15.06
N TYR A 285 5.15 -13.07 16.22
CA TYR A 285 6.08 -13.89 16.97
C TYR A 285 5.48 -15.24 17.35
N LEU A 286 4.22 -15.26 17.82
CA LEU A 286 3.49 -16.49 18.13
C LEU A 286 3.22 -17.33 16.88
N LEU A 287 2.71 -16.72 15.80
CA LEU A 287 2.41 -17.41 14.54
C LEU A 287 3.65 -18.00 13.87
N LYS A 288 4.81 -17.36 14.02
CA LYS A 288 6.10 -17.87 13.53
C LYS A 288 6.44 -19.25 14.11
N SER A 289 6.01 -19.52 15.34
CA SER A 289 6.25 -20.80 16.02
C SER A 289 5.27 -21.91 15.62
N THR A 290 4.35 -21.63 14.69
CA THR A 290 3.30 -22.56 14.25
C THR A 290 3.42 -22.87 12.74
N PRO A 291 2.65 -23.83 12.21
CA PRO A 291 2.53 -24.04 10.75
C PRO A 291 2.07 -22.80 9.97
N PHE A 292 1.49 -21.79 10.65
CA PHE A 292 1.03 -20.54 10.03
C PHE A 292 2.15 -19.56 9.70
N LYS A 293 3.41 -19.83 10.05
CA LYS A 293 4.57 -18.98 9.72
C LYS A 293 4.60 -18.55 8.25
N ARG A 294 4.23 -19.45 7.33
CA ARG A 294 4.20 -19.24 5.88
C ARG A 294 3.20 -18.17 5.40
N PHE A 295 2.25 -17.78 6.25
CA PHE A 295 1.24 -16.76 5.94
C PHE A 295 1.58 -15.38 6.51
N VAL A 296 2.60 -15.31 7.38
CA VAL A 296 3.12 -14.08 8.00
C VAL A 296 4.56 -13.75 7.58
N THR A 297 5.22 -14.64 6.82
CA THR A 297 6.57 -14.47 6.22
C THR A 297 6.57 -14.70 4.72
#